data_AF-A0A6Y0H6V3-F1
#
_entry.id   AF-A0A6Y0H6V3-F1
#
_cell.length_a   1.000
_cell.length_b   1.000
_cell.length_c   1.000
_cell.angle_alpha   90.00
_cell.angle_beta   90.00
_cell.angle_gamma   90.00
#
_symmetry.space_group_name_H-M   'P 1'
#
loop_
_entity.id
_entity.type
_entity.pdbx_description
1 polymer ?
#
loop_
_entity_poly.entity_id
_entity_poly.type
_entity_poly.pdbx_seq_one_letter_code
_entity_poly.pdbx_strand_id
1 'polypeptide(L)'
;KDLRIKQIEEALRYADEAKITQPQIQQTQDVTQDTMFLLGSDALKSMIQNEATRPLVFSPAYYQTKQTLLDIKNLKVTADTVHVYRYVMKPTLPVRRDSPKKAITLVLAVLLGGMIGAGIVLGRNALRSYKPKAL
;
A
#
# COMPACT_ATOMS: atom_id res chain seq x y z
N LYS A 1 18.86 17.75 -24.34
CA LYS A 1 18.67 18.17 -25.76
C LYS A 1 19.73 19.20 -26.12
N ASP A 2 19.75 20.32 -25.41
CA ASP A 2 20.59 21.50 -25.69
C ASP A 2 22.10 21.22 -25.69
N LEU A 3 22.58 20.38 -24.77
CA LEU A 3 23.99 19.95 -24.74
C LEU A 3 24.41 19.25 -26.05
N ARG A 4 23.55 18.36 -26.57
CA ARG A 4 23.88 17.59 -27.78
C ARG A 4 23.91 18.47 -29.04
N ILE A 5 23.15 19.56 -29.05
CA ILE A 5 23.14 20.53 -30.16
C ILE A 5 24.45 21.30 -30.17
N LYS A 6 24.88 21.80 -29.01
CA LYS A 6 26.20 22.42 -28.86
C LYS A 6 27.33 21.51 -29.32
N GLN A 7 27.25 20.21 -29.00
CA GLN A 7 28.22 19.21 -29.49
C GLN A 7 28.20 19.06 -31.02
N ILE A 8 27.03 19.12 -31.66
CA ILE A 8 26.90 19.06 -33.13
C ILE A 8 27.44 20.35 -33.77
N GLU A 9 27.20 21.51 -33.17
CA GLU A 9 27.75 22.79 -33.63
C GLU A 9 29.28 22.84 -33.54
N GLU A 10 29.86 22.35 -32.44
CA GLU A 10 31.31 22.22 -32.29
C GLU A 10 31.90 21.23 -33.30
N ALA A 11 31.26 20.06 -33.47
CA ALA A 11 31.67 19.06 -34.44
C ALA A 11 31.58 19.58 -35.88
N LEU A 12 30.60 20.43 -36.18
CA LEU A 12 30.47 21.07 -37.48
C LEU A 12 31.66 21.99 -37.77
N ARG A 13 32.10 22.78 -36.78
CA ARG A 13 33.29 23.64 -36.92
C ARG A 13 34.53 22.82 -37.25
N TYR A 14 34.73 21.70 -36.55
CA TYR A 14 35.85 20.79 -36.83
C TYR A 14 35.75 20.12 -38.20
N ALA A 15 34.55 19.72 -38.63
CA ALA A 15 34.34 19.13 -39.95
C ALA A 15 34.61 20.13 -41.08
N ASP A 16 34.19 21.39 -40.91
CA ASP A 16 34.43 22.48 -41.88
C ASP A 16 35.93 22.83 -41.97
N GLU A 17 36.63 22.93 -40.83
CA GLU A 17 38.09 23.15 -40.79
C GLU A 17 38.88 21.98 -41.43
N ALA A 18 38.47 20.74 -41.15
CA ALA A 18 39.07 19.53 -41.72
C ALA A 18 38.65 19.26 -43.18
N LYS A 19 37.74 20.07 -43.75
CA LYS A 19 37.15 19.90 -45.09
C LYS A 19 36.49 18.53 -45.32
N ILE A 20 35.88 17.98 -44.28
CA ILE A 20 35.16 16.70 -44.34
C ILE A 20 33.70 17.00 -44.66
N THR A 21 33.34 16.85 -45.93
CA THR A 21 31.96 17.07 -46.41
C THR A 21 31.11 15.80 -46.35
N GLN A 22 31.69 14.66 -46.75
CA GLN A 22 31.03 13.35 -46.76
C GLN A 22 31.43 12.48 -45.55
N PRO A 23 30.56 11.55 -45.11
CA PRO A 23 30.86 10.66 -44.00
C PRO A 23 32.10 9.78 -44.27
N GLN A 24 33.05 9.78 -43.34
CA GLN A 24 34.29 8.98 -43.42
C GLN A 24 34.22 7.69 -42.59
N ILE A 25 33.05 7.38 -42.03
CA ILE A 25 32.82 6.22 -41.17
C ILE A 25 32.17 5.07 -41.95
N GLN A 26 32.79 3.89 -41.92
CA GLN A 26 32.27 2.67 -42.57
C GLN A 26 31.48 1.77 -41.59
N GLN A 27 31.73 1.90 -40.28
CA GLN A 27 31.03 1.18 -39.22
C GLN A 27 30.79 2.13 -38.04
N THR A 28 29.61 2.04 -37.41
CA THR A 28 29.26 2.84 -36.23
C THR A 28 29.05 1.91 -35.05
N GLN A 29 29.89 2.04 -34.02
CA GLN A 29 29.61 1.48 -32.71
C GLN A 29 28.91 2.51 -31.83
N ASP A 30 29.43 3.74 -31.77
CA ASP A 30 28.77 4.90 -31.16
C ASP A 30 29.40 6.22 -31.66
N VAL A 31 28.59 7.26 -31.85
CA VAL A 31 29.06 8.60 -32.24
C VAL A 31 29.30 9.44 -30.98
N THR A 32 30.55 9.49 -30.54
CA THR A 32 31.04 10.32 -29.43
C THR A 32 31.33 11.75 -29.89
N GLN A 33 31.54 12.68 -28.95
CA GLN A 33 31.83 14.09 -29.29
C GLN A 33 33.09 14.22 -30.17
N ASP A 34 34.11 13.42 -29.87
CA ASP A 34 35.40 13.47 -30.58
C ASP A 34 35.35 12.84 -31.97
N THR A 35 34.34 12.03 -32.29
CA THR A 35 34.23 11.34 -33.60
C THR A 35 33.09 11.88 -34.45
N MET A 36 32.29 12.80 -33.92
CA MET A 36 31.09 13.33 -34.58
C MET A 36 31.40 14.11 -35.87
N PHE A 37 32.57 14.75 -35.96
CA PHE A 37 33.00 15.47 -37.16
C PHE A 37 33.19 14.54 -38.39
N LEU A 38 33.39 13.23 -38.16
CA LEU A 38 33.53 12.23 -39.22
C LEU A 38 32.21 11.93 -39.95
N LEU A 39 31.06 12.39 -39.44
CA LEU A 39 29.79 12.32 -40.16
C LEU A 39 29.73 13.27 -41.36
N GLY A 40 30.63 14.27 -41.41
CA GLY A 40 30.68 15.27 -42.47
C GLY A 40 29.78 16.48 -42.21
N SER A 41 30.20 17.63 -42.74
CA SER A 41 29.53 18.92 -42.50
C SER A 41 28.11 19.00 -43.06
N ASP A 42 27.82 18.31 -44.17
CA ASP A 42 26.48 18.29 -44.78
C ASP A 42 25.45 17.61 -43.87
N ALA A 43 25.83 16.46 -43.29
CA ALA A 43 24.98 15.73 -42.35
C ALA A 43 24.76 16.53 -41.06
N LEU A 44 25.83 17.13 -40.50
CA LEU A 44 25.75 17.94 -39.28
C LEU A 44 24.90 19.21 -39.48
N LYS A 45 25.01 19.89 -40.63
CA LYS A 45 24.14 21.03 -40.99
C LYS A 45 22.68 20.63 -41.05
N SER A 46 22.37 19.48 -41.67
CA SER A 46 21.01 18.96 -41.74
C SER A 46 20.44 18.61 -40.35
N MET A 47 21.28 18.08 -39.45
CA MET A 47 20.87 17.80 -38.06
C MET A 47 20.53 19.07 -37.27
N ILE A 48 21.25 20.17 -37.50
CA ILE A 48 20.97 21.48 -36.88
C ILE A 48 19.70 22.10 -37.50
N GLN A 49 19.53 22.04 -38.82
CA GLN A 49 18.34 22.60 -39.50
C GLN A 49 17.05 21.89 -39.07
N ASN A 50 17.10 20.57 -38.88
CA ASN A 50 15.95 19.74 -38.49
C ASN A 50 15.90 19.49 -36.97
N GLU A 51 16.47 20.38 -36.16
CA GLU A 51 16.57 20.20 -34.72
C GLU A 51 15.20 20.15 -34.02
N ALA A 52 14.25 20.96 -34.50
CA ALA A 52 12.91 21.07 -33.91
C ALA A 52 12.10 19.77 -34.03
N THR A 53 12.30 19.00 -35.10
CA THR A 53 11.54 17.77 -35.40
C THR A 53 12.25 16.49 -34.95
N ARG A 54 13.47 16.61 -34.42
CA ARG A 54 14.26 15.45 -33.99
C ARG A 54 13.59 14.75 -32.80
N PRO A 55 13.39 13.41 -32.86
CA PRO A 55 12.86 12.64 -31.74
C PRO A 55 13.74 12.76 -30.49
N LEU A 56 13.09 12.96 -29.34
CA LEU A 56 13.76 12.90 -28.05
C LEU A 56 14.08 11.45 -27.70
N VAL A 57 15.31 11.21 -27.27
CA VAL A 57 15.71 9.92 -26.72
C VAL A 57 15.47 9.98 -25.22
N PHE A 58 14.57 9.13 -24.72
CA PHE A 58 14.29 9.02 -23.30
C PHE A 58 15.02 7.83 -22.69
N SER A 59 15.32 7.92 -21.39
CA SER A 59 15.89 6.80 -20.64
C SER A 59 14.87 5.68 -20.45
N PRO A 60 15.31 4.44 -20.15
CA PRO A 60 14.41 3.34 -19.83
C PRO A 60 13.40 3.68 -18.72
N ALA A 61 13.80 4.51 -17.74
CA ALA A 61 12.95 4.95 -16.64
C ALA A 61 11.70 5.71 -17.13
N TYR A 62 11.81 6.53 -18.17
CA TYR A 62 10.66 7.24 -18.73
C TYR A 62 9.58 6.28 -19.23
N TYR A 63 9.99 5.25 -19.97
CA TYR A 63 9.08 4.24 -20.50
C TYR A 63 8.47 3.40 -19.38
N GLN A 64 9.27 3.07 -18.35
CA GLN A 64 8.77 2.38 -17.16
C GLN A 64 7.71 3.21 -16.43
N THR A 65 7.97 4.50 -16.17
CA THR A 65 6.98 5.38 -15.54
C THR A 65 5.72 5.53 -16.39
N LYS A 66 5.86 5.65 -17.71
CA LYS A 66 4.73 5.70 -18.63
C LYS A 66 3.89 4.44 -18.57
N GLN A 67 4.52 3.27 -18.51
CA GLN A 67 3.84 1.99 -18.38
C GLN A 67 3.08 1.92 -17.05
N THR A 68 3.75 2.19 -15.93
CA THR A 68 3.12 2.20 -14.60
C THR A 68 1.93 3.17 -14.53
N LEU A 69 2.03 4.33 -15.18
CA LEU A 69 0.94 5.30 -15.25
C LEU A 69 -0.27 4.74 -16.00
N LEU A 70 -0.05 4.05 -17.12
CA LEU A 70 -1.12 3.39 -17.88
C LEU A 70 -1.74 2.26 -17.08
N ASP A 71 -0.92 1.47 -16.39
CA ASP A 71 -1.38 0.36 -15.56
C ASP A 71 -2.25 0.85 -14.41
N ILE A 72 -1.84 1.92 -13.72
CA ILE A 72 -2.63 2.57 -12.66
C ILE A 72 -3.93 3.14 -13.22
N LYS A 73 -3.90 3.79 -14.39
CA LYS A 73 -5.11 4.36 -15.01
C LYS A 73 -6.13 3.27 -15.39
N ASN A 74 -5.64 2.11 -15.80
CA ASN A 74 -6.47 0.97 -16.18
C ASN A 74 -6.90 0.12 -14.98
N LEU A 75 -6.33 0.36 -13.79
CA LEU A 75 -6.64 -0.38 -12.58
C LEU A 75 -8.08 -0.06 -12.14
N LYS A 76 -8.95 -1.05 -12.20
CA LYS A 76 -10.31 -1.00 -11.65
C LYS A 76 -10.28 -1.56 -10.25
N VAL A 77 -10.36 -0.69 -9.25
CA VAL A 77 -10.44 -1.10 -7.84
C VAL A 77 -11.89 -1.48 -7.54
N THR A 78 -12.18 -2.77 -7.49
CA THR A 78 -13.43 -3.30 -6.93
C THR A 78 -13.23 -3.54 -5.44
N ALA A 79 -14.10 -2.95 -4.60
CA ALA A 79 -14.08 -3.18 -3.15
C ALA A 79 -14.27 -4.65 -2.77
N ASP A 80 -14.76 -5.47 -3.70
CA ASP A 80 -15.04 -6.89 -3.52
C ASP A 80 -13.79 -7.77 -3.34
N THR A 81 -12.59 -7.27 -3.66
CA THR A 81 -11.34 -8.06 -3.56
C THR A 81 -10.63 -7.91 -2.22
N VAL A 82 -10.98 -6.91 -1.41
CA VAL A 82 -10.27 -6.63 -0.15
C VAL A 82 -11.15 -7.03 1.04
N HIS A 83 -10.79 -8.14 1.69
CA HIS A 83 -11.43 -8.60 2.92
C HIS A 83 -10.48 -8.38 4.10
N VAL A 84 -10.91 -7.64 5.13
CA VAL A 84 -10.07 -7.30 6.31
C VAL A 84 -9.98 -8.43 7.33
N TYR A 85 -10.82 -9.46 7.20
CA TYR A 85 -10.80 -10.64 8.06
C TYR A 85 -11.26 -11.88 7.28
N ARG A 86 -10.89 -13.06 7.79
CA ARG A 86 -11.25 -14.36 7.23
C ARG A 86 -11.92 -15.20 8.32
N TYR A 87 -13.07 -15.81 8.01
CA TYR A 87 -13.65 -16.82 8.88
C TYR A 87 -12.83 -18.12 8.82
N VAL A 88 -12.25 -18.53 9.94
CA VAL A 88 -11.73 -19.91 10.10
C VAL A 88 -12.90 -20.87 10.38
N MET A 89 -13.91 -20.39 11.10
CA MET A 89 -15.17 -21.07 11.34
C MET A 89 -16.30 -20.03 11.34
N LYS A 90 -17.47 -20.41 10.82
CA LYS A 90 -18.65 -19.54 10.82
C LYS A 90 -19.14 -19.30 12.25
N PRO A 91 -19.82 -18.17 12.54
CA PRO A 91 -20.44 -17.95 13.84
C PRO A 91 -21.36 -19.11 14.21
N THR A 92 -21.15 -19.70 15.38
CA THR A 92 -21.95 -20.83 15.85
C THR A 92 -23.18 -20.32 16.60
N LEU A 93 -24.31 -21.00 16.40
CA LEU A 93 -25.53 -20.72 17.15
C LEU A 93 -25.43 -21.42 18.52
N PRO A 94 -25.48 -20.69 19.66
CA PRO A 94 -25.31 -21.30 20.97
C PRO A 94 -26.51 -22.20 21.31
N VAL A 95 -26.24 -23.48 21.55
CA VAL A 95 -27.28 -24.49 21.89
C VAL A 95 -27.88 -24.24 23.28
N ARG A 96 -27.10 -23.65 24.19
CA ARG A 96 -27.53 -23.36 25.56
C ARG A 96 -27.17 -21.91 25.90
N ARG A 97 -28.04 -21.24 26.65
CA ARG A 97 -27.76 -19.90 27.21
C ARG A 97 -26.74 -20.03 28.35
N ASP A 98 -25.80 -19.09 28.45
CA ASP A 98 -24.83 -19.10 29.54
C ASP A 98 -25.43 -18.67 30.89
N SER A 99 -26.42 -17.77 30.88
CA SER A 99 -27.04 -17.25 32.11
C SER A 99 -28.46 -16.72 31.90
N PRO A 100 -29.31 -16.70 32.96
CA PRO A 100 -29.08 -17.32 34.27
C PRO A 100 -29.27 -18.85 34.24
N LYS A 101 -28.44 -19.58 35.00
CA LYS A 101 -28.56 -21.04 35.14
C LYS A 101 -29.68 -21.39 36.12
N LYS A 102 -30.84 -21.77 35.58
CA LYS A 102 -32.08 -22.06 36.33
C LYS A 102 -31.87 -22.97 37.56
N ALA A 103 -31.04 -24.00 37.42
CA ALA A 103 -30.75 -24.93 38.52
C ALA A 103 -30.03 -24.23 39.69
N ILE A 104 -28.96 -23.49 39.39
CA ILE A 104 -28.18 -22.77 40.41
C ILE A 104 -29.04 -21.69 41.07
N THR A 105 -29.81 -20.93 40.29
CA THR A 105 -30.69 -19.89 40.84
C THR A 105 -31.74 -20.48 41.78
N LEU A 106 -32.29 -21.65 41.46
CA LEU A 106 -33.28 -22.31 42.29
C LEU A 106 -32.66 -22.81 43.60
N VAL A 107 -31.49 -23.45 43.53
CA VAL A 107 -30.77 -23.91 44.72
C VAL A 107 -30.41 -22.74 45.65
N LEU A 108 -29.89 -21.65 45.11
CA LEU A 108 -29.57 -20.46 45.89
C LEU A 108 -30.81 -19.83 46.54
N ALA A 109 -31.93 -19.76 45.81
CA ALA A 109 -33.18 -19.24 46.36
C ALA A 109 -33.69 -20.08 47.54
N VAL A 110 -33.62 -21.42 47.44
CA VAL A 110 -34.03 -22.32 48.51
C VAL A 110 -33.12 -22.20 49.73
N LEU A 111 -31.80 -22.18 49.53
CA LEU A 111 -30.83 -22.04 50.63
C LEU A 111 -31.04 -20.70 51.36
N LEU A 112 -31.18 -19.61 50.63
CA LEU A 112 -31.38 -18.28 51.21
C LEU A 112 -32.71 -18.20 51.97
N GLY A 113 -33.79 -18.75 51.40
CA GLY A 113 -35.09 -18.84 52.05
C GLY A 113 -35.06 -19.67 53.34
N GLY A 114 -34.34 -20.80 53.33
CA GLY A 114 -34.16 -21.66 54.50
C GLY A 114 -33.41 -20.96 55.64
N MET A 115 -32.32 -20.26 55.34
CA MET A 115 -31.56 -19.49 56.33
C MET A 115 -32.42 -18.38 56.98
N ILE A 116 -33.17 -17.63 56.16
CA ILE A 116 -34.07 -16.57 56.65
C ILE A 116 -35.18 -17.17 57.51
N GLY A 117 -35.81 -18.26 57.07
CA GLY A 117 -36.87 -18.95 57.81
C GLY A 117 -36.40 -19.47 59.17
N ALA A 118 -35.23 -20.10 59.22
CA ALA A 118 -34.63 -20.58 60.47
C ALA A 118 -34.34 -19.43 61.44
N GLY A 119 -33.80 -18.31 60.94
CA GLY A 119 -33.53 -17.11 61.74
C GLY A 119 -34.80 -16.53 62.40
N ILE A 120 -35.92 -16.48 61.68
CA ILE A 120 -37.20 -15.99 62.21
C ILE A 120 -37.73 -16.90 63.33
N VAL A 121 -37.69 -18.21 63.14
CA VAL A 121 -38.19 -19.19 64.13
C VAL A 121 -37.36 -19.13 65.40
N LEU A 122 -36.03 -19.14 65.27
CA LEU A 122 -35.12 -19.06 66.41
C LEU A 122 -35.25 -17.72 67.13
N GLY A 123 -35.33 -16.60 66.40
CA GLY A 123 -35.51 -15.27 67.00
C GLY A 123 -36.82 -15.16 67.79
N ARG A 124 -37.93 -15.66 67.24
CA ARG A 124 -39.22 -15.72 67.95
C ARG A 124 -39.14 -16.59 69.20
N ASN A 125 -38.49 -17.76 69.11
CA ASN A 125 -38.36 -18.66 70.25
C ASN A 125 -37.46 -18.09 71.35
N ALA A 126 -36.36 -17.43 70.97
CA ALA A 126 -35.44 -16.79 71.90
C ALA A 126 -36.11 -15.63 72.65
N LEU A 127 -36.85 -14.76 71.97
CA LEU A 127 -37.60 -13.68 72.60
C LEU A 127 -38.69 -14.21 73.56
N ARG A 128 -39.37 -15.30 73.19
CA ARG A 128 -40.37 -15.94 74.06
C ARG A 128 -39.75 -16.60 75.29
N SER A 129 -38.54 -17.15 75.14
CA SER A 129 -37.79 -17.81 76.22
C SER A 129 -36.92 -16.84 77.02
N TYR A 130 -36.88 -15.56 76.63
CA TYR A 130 -36.11 -14.54 77.31
C TYR A 130 -36.80 -14.15 78.62
N LYS A 131 -36.30 -14.70 79.73
CA LYS A 131 -36.65 -14.19 81.06
C LYS A 131 -35.82 -12.94 81.31
N PRO A 132 -36.42 -11.76 81.56
CA PRO A 132 -35.66 -10.58 81.92
C PRO A 132 -34.90 -10.88 83.21
N LYS A 133 -33.58 -10.65 83.18
CA LYS A 133 -32.72 -10.81 84.35
C LYS A 133 -33.16 -9.74 85.36
N ALA A 134 -33.77 -10.15 86.48
CA ALA A 134 -34.16 -9.24 87.54
C ALA A 134 -32.90 -8.56 88.12
N LEU A 135 -32.94 -7.23 88.23
CA LEU A 135 -31.97 -6.38 88.92
C LEU A 135 -32.15 -6.52 90.44
#